data_AF-A0A453C8A7-F1
#
_entry.id   AF-A0A453C8A7-F1
#
_cell.length_a   1.000
_cell.length_b   1.000
_cell.length_c   1.000
_cell.angle_alpha   90.00
_cell.angle_beta   90.00
_cell.angle_gamma   90.00
#
_symmetry.space_group_name_H-M   'P 1'
#
loop_
_entity.id
_entity.type
_entity.pdbx_description
1 polymer ?
#
loop_
_entity_poly.entity_id
_entity_poly.type
_entity_poly.pdbx_seq_one_letter_code
_entity_poly.pdbx_strand_id
1 'polypeptide(L)'
;QDILIGLLRLRKCGRNVTGPELVGRCSIVRELHVYGTAVPVHGRDAEKLQHQGYGTLLMEEAERIARKEHRSKKLAVISGVGTRHYYRKLGYELEGPYMVKCLA
;
A
#
# COMPACT_ATOMS: atom_id res chain seq x y z
N GLN A 1 -13.42 -5.06 -22.53
CA GLN A 1 -12.50 -3.90 -22.49
C GLN A 1 -11.49 -4.18 -21.39
N ASP A 2 -10.21 -4.01 -21.66
CA ASP A 2 -9.15 -4.15 -20.66
C ASP A 2 -8.95 -2.80 -19.98
N ILE A 3 -9.53 -2.64 -18.79
CA ILE A 3 -9.50 -1.39 -18.03
C ILE A 3 -8.69 -1.62 -16.75
N LEU A 4 -7.64 -0.81 -16.55
CA LEU A 4 -6.84 -0.82 -15.34
C LEU A 4 -7.54 0.01 -14.25
N ILE A 5 -8.01 -0.65 -13.20
CA ILE A 5 -8.73 -0.01 -12.08
C ILE A 5 -7.77 0.48 -10.98
N GLY A 6 -6.64 -0.19 -10.81
CA GLY A 6 -5.62 0.20 -9.84
C GLY A 6 -4.36 -0.62 -9.99
N LEU A 7 -3.27 -0.11 -9.42
CA LEU A 7 -1.97 -0.76 -9.41
C LEU A 7 -1.25 -0.53 -8.08
N LEU A 8 -0.39 -1.49 -7.74
CA LEU A 8 0.54 -1.38 -6.62
C LEU A 8 1.92 -1.84 -7.08
N ARG A 9 2.96 -1.08 -6.72
CA ARG A 9 4.35 -1.44 -7.00
C ARG A 9 5.02 -1.97 -5.73
N LEU A 10 5.16 -3.30 -5.65
CA LEU A 10 5.86 -3.98 -4.57
C LEU A 10 7.31 -4.29 -4.98
N ARG A 11 8.27 -4.00 -4.11
CA ARG A 11 9.68 -4.36 -4.29
C ARG A 11 10.18 -5.18 -3.10
N LYS A 12 10.79 -6.32 -3.38
CA LYS A 12 11.59 -7.05 -2.38
C LYS A 12 12.88 -6.28 -2.11
N CYS A 13 13.16 -5.98 -0.84
CA CYS A 13 14.43 -5.37 -0.49
C CYS A 13 15.54 -6.43 -0.53
N GLY A 14 16.66 -6.11 -1.18
CA GLY A 14 17.86 -6.96 -1.23
C GLY A 14 18.72 -6.80 0.03
N ARG A 15 19.95 -7.31 -0.01
CA ARG A 15 20.93 -7.13 1.09
C ARG A 15 21.47 -5.69 1.17
N ASN A 16 21.45 -4.96 0.05
CA ASN A 16 22.01 -3.61 -0.05
C ASN A 16 20.87 -2.58 0.02
N VAL A 17 20.32 -2.36 1.20
CA VAL A 17 19.30 -1.33 1.43
C VAL A 17 19.90 -0.20 2.23
N THR A 18 19.71 1.03 1.75
CA THR A 18 20.12 2.24 2.45
C THR A 18 18.97 2.72 3.32
N GLY A 19 19.14 2.70 4.64
CA GLY A 19 18.16 3.16 5.61
C GLY A 19 17.91 2.13 6.73
N PRO A 20 18.11 2.49 8.02
CA PRO A 20 18.03 1.55 9.14
C PRO A 20 16.66 0.86 9.24
N GLU A 21 15.58 1.61 9.02
CA GLU A 21 14.19 1.13 8.96
C GLU A 21 13.94 0.04 7.90
N LEU A 22 14.79 -0.10 6.89
CA LEU A 22 14.64 -1.10 5.83
C LEU A 22 15.65 -2.25 5.94
N VAL A 23 16.53 -2.24 6.94
CA VAL A 23 17.53 -3.28 7.16
C VAL A 23 16.84 -4.58 7.57
N GLY A 24 17.24 -5.68 6.92
CA GLY A 24 16.74 -7.03 7.18
C GLY A 24 15.74 -7.54 6.14
N ARG A 25 14.89 -8.48 6.55
CA ARG A 25 13.89 -9.11 5.65
C ARG A 25 12.69 -8.18 5.47
N CYS A 26 12.83 -7.14 4.66
CA CYS A 26 11.79 -6.14 4.40
C CYS A 26 11.32 -6.17 2.94
N SER A 27 10.09 -5.76 2.69
CA SER A 27 9.58 -5.41 1.36
C SER A 27 9.04 -3.99 1.41
N ILE A 28 9.02 -3.30 0.27
CA ILE A 28 8.56 -1.92 0.17
C ILE A 28 7.49 -1.74 -0.90
N VAL A 29 6.38 -1.13 -0.52
CA VAL A 29 5.38 -0.58 -1.43
C VAL A 29 5.85 0.82 -1.83
N ARG A 30 6.16 0.98 -3.12
CA ARG A 30 6.68 2.23 -3.68
C ARG A 30 5.58 3.12 -4.22
N GLU A 31 4.46 2.53 -4.61
CA GLU A 31 3.31 3.21 -5.19
C GLU A 31 2.07 2.37 -4.95
N LEU A 32 0.98 3.02 -4.54
CA LEU A 32 -0.37 2.50 -4.58
C LEU A 32 -1.21 3.56 -5.28
N HIS A 33 -1.84 3.19 -6.38
CA HIS A 33 -2.71 4.07 -7.16
C HIS A 33 -4.00 3.33 -7.48
N VAL A 34 -5.13 3.90 -7.08
CA VAL A 34 -6.46 3.42 -7.49
C VAL A 34 -7.07 4.52 -8.34
N TYR A 35 -7.43 4.19 -9.58
CA TYR A 35 -8.07 5.13 -10.47
C TYR A 35 -9.52 5.31 -10.03
N GLY A 36 -9.86 6.52 -9.61
CA GLY A 36 -11.25 6.93 -9.39
C GLY A 36 -11.81 7.56 -10.65
N THR A 37 -13.12 7.39 -10.89
CA THR A 37 -13.85 8.34 -11.71
C THR A 37 -13.87 9.68 -10.97
N ALA A 38 -13.44 10.77 -11.62
CA ALA A 38 -13.58 12.11 -11.06
C ALA A 38 -15.07 12.43 -10.95
N VAL A 39 -15.67 12.15 -9.79
CA VAL A 39 -17.10 12.40 -9.63
C VAL A 39 -17.32 13.78 -9.01
N PRO A 40 -18.11 14.66 -9.65
CA PRO A 40 -18.50 15.92 -9.04
C PRO A 40 -19.21 15.65 -7.72
N VAL A 41 -18.88 16.46 -6.72
CA VAL A 41 -19.28 16.34 -5.31
C VAL A 41 -20.82 16.36 -5.08
N HIS A 42 -21.63 16.64 -6.11
CA HIS A 42 -23.06 16.95 -5.98
C HIS A 42 -24.06 15.88 -6.49
N GLY A 43 -23.63 14.67 -6.86
CA GLY A 43 -24.57 13.60 -7.22
C GLY A 43 -24.58 12.48 -6.18
N ARG A 44 -25.67 12.29 -5.44
CA ARG A 44 -25.86 11.09 -4.62
C ARG A 44 -26.34 9.95 -5.52
N ASP A 45 -25.42 9.29 -6.23
CA ASP A 45 -25.73 8.05 -6.95
C ASP A 45 -25.09 6.88 -6.23
N ALA A 46 -25.91 5.90 -5.86
CA ALA A 46 -25.54 4.71 -5.10
C ALA A 46 -24.51 3.81 -5.81
N GLU A 47 -24.24 4.03 -7.11
CA GLU A 47 -23.18 3.34 -7.85
C GLU A 47 -21.76 3.86 -7.54
N LYS A 48 -21.63 5.02 -6.86
CA LYS A 48 -20.34 5.66 -6.49
C LYS A 48 -19.60 4.93 -5.36
N LEU A 49 -20.15 3.82 -4.86
CA LEU A 49 -19.53 2.93 -3.87
C LEU A 49 -18.46 2.00 -4.46
N GLN A 50 -18.32 1.91 -5.79
CA GLN A 50 -17.52 0.88 -6.46
C GLN A 50 -15.99 0.97 -6.34
N HIS A 51 -15.43 2.01 -5.72
CA HIS A 51 -13.95 2.13 -5.54
C HIS A 51 -13.48 1.97 -4.09
N GLN A 52 -14.41 1.84 -3.14
CA GLN A 52 -14.10 1.69 -1.72
C GLN A 52 -13.63 0.26 -1.41
N GLY A 53 -12.43 -0.11 -1.84
CA GLY A 53 -11.84 -1.39 -1.45
C GLY A 53 -10.60 -1.83 -2.19
N TYR A 54 -10.43 -1.43 -3.46
CA TYR A 54 -9.30 -1.90 -4.28
C TYR A 54 -7.95 -1.56 -3.67
N GLY A 55 -7.81 -0.37 -3.07
CA GLY A 55 -6.57 -0.01 -2.39
C GLY A 55 -6.25 -0.98 -1.24
N THR A 56 -7.27 -1.32 -0.45
CA THR A 56 -7.13 -2.25 0.68
C THR A 56 -6.80 -3.66 0.18
N LEU A 57 -7.51 -4.15 -0.84
CA LEU A 57 -7.26 -5.46 -1.46
C LEU A 57 -5.84 -5.56 -2.03
N LEU A 58 -5.36 -4.53 -2.72
CA LEU A 58 -3.99 -4.47 -3.23
C LEU A 58 -2.97 -4.51 -2.09
N MET A 59 -3.23 -3.80 -1.00
CA MET A 59 -2.35 -3.81 0.18
C MET A 59 -2.33 -5.17 0.89
N GLU A 60 -3.48 -5.80 1.08
CA GLU A 60 -3.59 -7.15 1.65
C GLU A 60 -2.83 -8.18 0.81
N GLU A 61 -2.96 -8.11 -0.51
CA GLU A 61 -2.25 -9.00 -1.41
C GLU A 61 -0.74 -8.71 -1.41
N ALA A 62 -0.34 -7.44 -1.30
CA ALA A 62 1.06 -7.06 -1.12
C ALA A 62 1.64 -7.59 0.20
N GLU A 63 0.88 -7.55 1.30
CA GLU A 63 1.25 -8.18 2.58
C GLU A 63 1.41 -9.70 2.42
N ARG A 64 0.48 -10.36 1.72
CA ARG A 64 0.54 -11.80 1.43
C ARG A 64 1.79 -12.17 0.65
N ILE A 65 2.08 -11.49 -0.46
CA ILE A 65 3.26 -11.72 -1.30
C ILE A 65 4.54 -11.44 -0.51
N ALA A 66 4.60 -10.31 0.20
CA ALA A 66 5.76 -9.95 1.01
C ALA A 66 6.07 -11.03 2.07
N ARG A 67 5.05 -11.57 2.75
CA ARG A 67 5.23 -12.62 3.75
C ARG A 67 5.57 -13.98 3.11
N LYS A 68 4.75 -14.46 2.18
CA LYS A 68 4.83 -15.84 1.66
C LYS A 68 5.96 -16.03 0.65
N GLU A 69 6.15 -15.06 -0.25
CA GLU A 69 7.04 -15.21 -1.40
C GLU A 69 8.36 -14.47 -1.18
N HIS A 70 8.31 -13.23 -0.69
CA HIS A 70 9.54 -12.48 -0.36
C HIS A 70 10.19 -12.97 0.95
N ARG A 71 9.43 -13.64 1.81
CA ARG A 71 9.82 -14.04 3.18
C ARG A 71 10.21 -12.83 4.04
N SER A 72 9.57 -11.70 3.80
CA SER A 72 9.73 -10.48 4.57
C SER A 72 9.01 -10.60 5.92
N LYS A 73 9.62 -10.04 6.96
CA LYS A 73 9.02 -9.87 8.30
C LYS A 73 8.34 -8.52 8.46
N LYS A 74 8.55 -7.61 7.51
CA LYS A 74 8.13 -6.22 7.59
C LYS A 74 7.77 -5.69 6.20
N LEU A 75 6.73 -4.89 6.12
CA LEU A 75 6.32 -4.17 4.91
C LEU A 75 6.36 -2.67 5.20
N ALA A 76 7.14 -1.94 4.41
CA ALA A 76 7.22 -0.48 4.45
C ALA A 76 6.48 0.13 3.27
N VAL A 77 5.92 1.32 3.44
CA VAL A 77 5.19 2.04 2.41
C VAL A 77 5.73 3.47 2.33
N ILE A 78 6.09 3.88 1.11
CA ILE A 78 6.37 5.29 0.82
C ILE A 78 5.03 6.01 0.78
N SER A 79 4.80 6.93 1.73
CA SER A 79 3.53 7.65 1.83
C SER A 79 3.75 9.16 1.93
N GLY A 80 2.99 9.91 1.15
CA GLY A 80 2.88 11.36 1.33
C GLY A 80 2.16 11.67 2.65
N VAL A 81 2.51 12.78 3.29
CA VAL A 81 2.01 13.16 4.63
C VAL A 81 0.48 13.07 4.73
N GLY A 82 -0.24 13.58 3.73
CA GLY A 82 -1.72 13.56 3.69
C GLY A 82 -2.35 12.17 3.55
N THR A 83 -1.59 11.15 3.14
CA THR A 83 -2.09 9.78 2.94
C THR A 83 -1.82 8.86 4.13
N ARG A 84 -1.03 9.28 5.12
CA ARG A 84 -0.64 8.45 6.26
C ARG A 84 -1.84 7.91 7.06
N HIS A 85 -2.90 8.71 7.20
CA HIS A 85 -4.10 8.29 7.93
C HIS A 85 -4.80 7.08 7.28
N TYR A 86 -4.73 6.94 5.95
CA TYR A 86 -5.23 5.74 5.27
C TYR A 86 -4.49 4.48 5.73
N TYR A 87 -3.15 4.52 5.73
CA TYR A 87 -2.34 3.38 6.16
C TYR A 87 -2.49 3.08 7.67
N ARG A 88 -2.70 4.09 8.51
CA ARG A 88 -3.00 3.87 9.95
C ARG A 88 -4.25 3.02 10.16
N LYS A 89 -5.30 3.22 9.36
CA LYS A 89 -6.50 2.38 9.42
C LYS A 89 -6.23 0.91 9.05
N LEU A 90 -5.18 0.65 8.28
CA LEU A 90 -4.73 -0.71 7.91
C LEU A 90 -3.74 -1.32 8.92
N GLY A 91 -3.47 -0.63 10.03
CA GLY A 91 -2.55 -1.08 11.08
C GLY A 91 -1.08 -0.76 10.82
N TYR A 92 -0.78 0.20 9.95
CA TYR A 92 0.58 0.71 9.77
C TYR A 92 0.89 1.84 10.74
N GLU A 93 2.14 1.88 11.19
CA GLU A 93 2.68 2.91 12.07
C GLU A 93 3.77 3.72 11.37
N LEU A 94 4.06 4.92 11.84
CA LEU A 94 5.09 5.76 11.23
C LEU A 94 6.47 5.38 11.78
N GLU A 95 7.39 4.94 10.92
CA GLU A 95 8.79 4.64 11.27
C GLU A 95 9.70 5.39 10.27
N GLY A 96 10.36 6.44 10.74
CA GLY A 96 11.13 7.34 9.88
C GLY A 96 10.24 7.97 8.79
N PRO A 97 10.65 7.91 7.51
CA PRO A 97 9.83 8.45 6.40
C PRO A 97 8.74 7.48 5.91
N TYR A 98 8.67 6.24 6.42
CA TYR A 98 7.80 5.20 5.92
C TYR A 98 6.61 4.92 6.85
N MET A 99 5.51 4.43 6.28
CA MET A 99 4.49 3.73 7.05
C MET A 99 4.83 2.25 7.07
N VAL A 100 4.92 1.64 8.24
CA VAL A 100 5.46 0.29 8.41
C VAL A 100 4.49 -0.60 9.17
N LYS A 101 4.43 -1.87 8.77
CA LYS A 101 3.69 -2.93 9.46
C LYS A 101 4.53 -4.20 9.54
N CYS A 102 4.59 -4.78 10.73
CA CYS A 102 5.20 -6.09 10.93
C CYS A 102 4.27 -7.18 10.36
N LEU A 103 4.85 -8.10 9.58
CA LEU A 103 4.14 -9.23 8.99
C LEU A 103 4.36 -10.44 9.89
N ALA A 104 3.32 -10.85 10.61
CA ALA A 104 3.30 -12.07 11.42
C ALA A 104 3.27 -13.33 10.54
#